data_AF-A0A672UF98-F1
#
_entry.id   AF-A0A672UF98-F1
#
_cell.length_a   1.000
_cell.length_b   1.000
_cell.length_c   1.000
_cell.angle_alpha   90.00
_cell.angle_beta   90.00
_cell.angle_gamma   90.00
#
_symmetry.space_group_name_H-M   'P 1'
#
loop_
_entity.id
_entity.type
_entity.pdbx_description
1 polymer ?
#
loop_
_entity_poly.entity_id
_entity_poly.type
_entity_poly.pdbx_seq_one_letter_code
_entity_poly.pdbx_strand_id
1 'polypeptide(L)'
;MSSGARTHGRRRRRAVRLVPPSSASSEELLSPSGSSPLSSASCPSSPSGEEEEERAAASRRGDRKAEDSDIAEGKKESPLKDNLSPWEEWFIGKEKELRARLQARAAEETNVQLEKMKQKLECERRKRRAEEKHKEWVQKKREEERRERERKLSKEMAEKATRELEKLQLQEKAEVKYKEWLKKKRAEEAEKRKKEKEKEREKEAELQEKKTRSEKIFKEWLHNARNKPRPVLNGYGFPCGKTTGCADGNLYPVPAYCNPIPWKPVHVPPPKEDSVLTMKKRPVSCQSYVSLPIVSYKPKNNPWVRSLSGKQL
;
A
#
# COMPACT_ATOMS: atom_id res chain seq x y z
N MET A 1 -32.29 -64.76 3.14
CA MET A 1 -33.24 -63.78 2.60
C MET A 1 -32.54 -62.42 2.68
N SER A 2 -32.03 -61.87 1.57
CA SER A 2 -32.76 -61.16 0.50
C SER A 2 -33.11 -59.72 0.88
N SER A 3 -32.86 -58.66 0.11
CA SER A 3 -31.93 -58.38 -1.02
C SER A 3 -32.25 -56.96 -1.53
N GLY A 4 -31.26 -56.11 -1.82
CA GLY A 4 -31.51 -54.73 -2.27
C GLY A 4 -30.24 -53.86 -2.28
N ALA A 5 -29.29 -54.10 -3.18
CA ALA A 5 -29.26 -53.56 -4.55
C ALA A 5 -28.80 -52.09 -4.62
N ARG A 6 -27.54 -51.87 -5.05
CA ARG A 6 -26.97 -50.55 -5.36
C ARG A 6 -27.33 -50.15 -6.80
N THR A 7 -27.64 -48.88 -7.05
CA THR A 7 -27.84 -48.36 -8.42
C THR A 7 -26.95 -47.14 -8.70
N HIS A 8 -25.88 -47.34 -9.49
CA HIS A 8 -24.98 -46.25 -9.89
C HIS A 8 -25.50 -45.51 -11.13
N GLY A 9 -26.17 -44.37 -10.93
CA GLY A 9 -26.66 -43.51 -12.01
C GLY A 9 -25.57 -42.72 -12.75
N ARG A 10 -24.87 -43.33 -13.71
CA ARG A 10 -23.97 -42.61 -14.64
C ARG A 10 -24.78 -41.68 -15.57
N ARG A 11 -24.81 -40.36 -15.30
CA ARG A 11 -25.18 -39.37 -16.34
C ARG A 11 -23.95 -38.95 -17.16
N ARG A 12 -24.12 -38.93 -18.49
CA ARG A 12 -23.06 -38.62 -19.47
C ARG A 12 -22.68 -37.14 -19.42
N ARG A 13 -21.38 -36.83 -19.45
CA ARG A 13 -20.91 -35.49 -19.85
C ARG A 13 -21.08 -35.36 -21.36
N ARG A 14 -21.73 -34.28 -21.83
CA ARG A 14 -21.77 -33.90 -23.25
C ARG A 14 -20.98 -32.60 -23.40
N ALA A 15 -19.81 -32.67 -24.03
CA ALA A 15 -19.07 -31.47 -24.37
C ALA A 15 -19.81 -30.72 -25.49
N VAL A 16 -19.95 -29.41 -25.36
CA VAL A 16 -20.43 -28.52 -26.43
C VAL A 16 -19.23 -27.70 -26.88
N ARG A 17 -18.99 -27.65 -28.20
CA ARG A 17 -17.91 -26.86 -28.80
C ARG A 17 -18.23 -25.37 -28.66
N LEU A 18 -17.24 -24.57 -28.31
CA LEU A 18 -17.28 -23.12 -28.54
C LEU A 18 -16.75 -22.83 -29.94
N VAL A 19 -17.37 -21.86 -30.62
CA VAL A 19 -16.93 -21.33 -31.91
C VAL A 19 -16.83 -19.81 -31.76
N PRO A 20 -15.69 -19.17 -32.09
CA PRO A 20 -15.56 -17.72 -32.08
C PRO A 20 -16.00 -17.11 -33.42
N PRO A 21 -16.59 -15.91 -33.43
CA PRO A 21 -16.66 -15.06 -34.62
C PRO A 21 -15.35 -14.25 -34.79
N SER A 22 -15.04 -13.87 -36.03
CA SER A 22 -13.87 -13.07 -36.43
C SER A 22 -14.29 -11.83 -37.23
N SER A 23 -13.33 -10.93 -37.50
CA SER A 23 -13.39 -9.76 -38.41
C SER A 23 -14.18 -8.55 -37.85
N ALA A 24 -13.64 -7.32 -37.77
CA ALA A 24 -13.04 -6.42 -38.79
C ALA A 24 -14.12 -5.72 -39.66
N SER A 25 -13.99 -4.47 -40.13
CA SER A 25 -12.87 -3.50 -40.17
C SER A 25 -13.40 -2.05 -40.29
N SER A 26 -12.51 -1.04 -40.33
CA SER A 26 -12.70 0.27 -41.00
C SER A 26 -13.22 1.46 -40.19
N GLU A 27 -12.26 2.23 -39.67
CA GLU A 27 -12.02 3.67 -39.96
C GLU A 27 -12.68 4.22 -41.26
N GLU A 28 -13.08 5.50 -41.45
CA GLU A 28 -13.00 6.78 -40.69
C GLU A 28 -14.09 7.77 -41.25
N LEU A 29 -14.31 9.08 -40.96
CA LEU A 29 -13.66 10.18 -40.20
C LEU A 29 -14.70 11.31 -39.88
N LEU A 30 -14.22 12.50 -39.49
CA LEU A 30 -14.84 13.86 -39.43
C LEU A 30 -15.70 14.28 -38.20
N SER A 31 -15.50 15.53 -37.82
CA SER A 31 -16.17 16.37 -36.78
C SER A 31 -16.16 17.83 -37.34
N PRO A 32 -16.59 18.92 -36.65
CA PRO A 32 -17.13 19.08 -35.28
C PRO A 32 -18.36 20.04 -35.20
N SER A 33 -18.57 20.67 -34.03
CA SER A 33 -19.53 21.77 -33.72
C SER A 33 -20.98 21.33 -33.44
N GLY A 34 -21.69 21.89 -32.45
CA GLY A 34 -21.27 22.87 -31.43
C GLY A 34 -22.40 23.26 -30.45
N SER A 35 -22.05 24.02 -29.40
CA SER A 35 -22.93 24.72 -28.43
C SER A 35 -24.06 23.94 -27.72
N SER A 36 -23.95 23.84 -26.38
CA SER A 36 -25.12 23.79 -25.49
C SER A 36 -25.75 25.19 -25.35
N PRO A 37 -26.97 25.31 -24.80
CA PRO A 37 -27.04 25.88 -23.45
C PRO A 37 -28.06 25.19 -22.51
N LEU A 38 -28.13 25.68 -21.26
CA LEU A 38 -29.02 25.21 -20.20
C LEU A 38 -30.17 26.20 -19.92
N SER A 39 -31.29 25.66 -19.44
CA SER A 39 -32.25 26.23 -18.47
C SER A 39 -32.64 27.71 -18.51
N SER A 40 -33.91 27.98 -18.83
CA SER A 40 -34.88 28.86 -18.13
C SER A 40 -36.17 28.97 -18.97
N ALA A 41 -37.37 29.27 -18.51
CA ALA A 41 -38.09 29.26 -17.23
C ALA A 41 -39.44 29.98 -17.53
N SER A 42 -40.50 29.69 -16.76
CA SER A 42 -41.75 30.50 -16.67
C SER A 42 -42.62 30.73 -17.93
N CYS A 43 -43.84 30.21 -17.87
CA CYS A 43 -45.07 30.78 -18.46
C CYS A 43 -45.41 32.15 -17.78
N PRO A 44 -46.44 32.94 -18.19
CA PRO A 44 -47.55 32.62 -19.10
C PRO A 44 -47.97 33.73 -20.11
N SER A 45 -48.95 33.44 -20.99
CA SER A 45 -50.20 34.22 -21.17
C SER A 45 -51.02 33.76 -22.39
N SER A 46 -52.32 34.08 -22.38
CA SER A 46 -53.28 34.09 -23.50
C SER A 46 -54.03 35.45 -23.43
N PRO A 47 -55.01 35.80 -24.30
CA PRO A 47 -55.48 35.18 -25.55
C PRO A 47 -55.57 36.18 -26.75
N SER A 48 -55.76 35.65 -27.98
CA SER A 48 -56.25 36.29 -29.23
C SER A 48 -55.87 35.38 -30.41
N GLY A 49 -56.60 35.23 -31.53
CA GLY A 49 -57.91 35.78 -31.94
C GLY A 49 -58.16 35.40 -33.41
N GLU A 50 -59.40 35.01 -33.73
CA GLU A 50 -60.04 34.73 -35.05
C GLU A 50 -59.25 34.19 -36.29
N GLU A 51 -59.72 33.01 -36.79
CA GLU A 51 -60.06 32.65 -38.20
C GLU A 51 -58.92 32.45 -39.26
N GLU A 52 -58.98 31.57 -40.28
CA GLU A 52 -60.07 30.90 -41.02
C GLU A 52 -60.00 29.34 -41.15
N GLU A 53 -61.19 28.76 -41.37
CA GLU A 53 -61.63 27.66 -42.28
C GLU A 53 -60.63 26.73 -43.07
N GLU A 54 -60.81 25.40 -42.98
CA GLU A 54 -61.47 24.57 -44.04
C GLU A 54 -61.83 23.11 -43.60
N ARG A 55 -63.07 22.70 -43.95
CA ARG A 55 -63.66 21.33 -44.00
C ARG A 55 -63.34 20.28 -42.91
N ALA A 56 -64.39 19.96 -42.14
CA ALA A 56 -64.72 18.58 -41.76
C ALA A 56 -66.20 18.27 -42.11
N ALA A 57 -66.44 17.46 -43.14
CA ALA A 57 -67.80 17.15 -43.61
C ALA A 57 -68.51 16.12 -42.71
N ALA A 58 -69.83 16.23 -42.59
CA ALA A 58 -70.62 15.45 -41.65
C ALA A 58 -70.86 13.98 -42.08
N SER A 59 -70.95 13.10 -41.09
CA SER A 59 -71.80 11.89 -41.20
C SER A 59 -72.51 11.60 -39.89
N ARG A 60 -73.72 12.17 -39.73
CA ARG A 60 -74.62 11.78 -38.64
C ARG A 60 -75.29 10.45 -38.98
N ARG A 61 -74.78 9.37 -38.39
CA ARG A 61 -75.56 8.16 -38.07
C ARG A 61 -75.37 7.98 -36.56
N GLY A 62 -76.39 8.03 -35.71
CA GLY A 62 -77.82 7.82 -35.98
C GLY A 62 -78.19 6.40 -35.63
N ASP A 63 -77.79 5.98 -34.43
CA ASP A 63 -78.13 4.68 -33.87
C ASP A 63 -79.32 4.81 -32.92
N ARG A 64 -80.14 3.76 -32.86
CA ARG A 64 -81.50 3.86 -32.33
C ARG A 64 -81.54 3.44 -30.87
N LYS A 65 -82.24 4.22 -30.06
CA LYS A 65 -82.74 3.77 -28.75
C LYS A 65 -83.63 2.55 -29.02
N ALA A 66 -83.12 1.36 -28.74
CA ALA A 66 -83.91 0.15 -28.78
C ALA A 66 -84.94 0.22 -27.64
N GLU A 67 -86.22 0.19 -28.01
CA GLU A 67 -87.31 -0.01 -27.04
C GLU A 67 -87.13 -1.41 -26.48
N ASP A 68 -86.77 -1.52 -25.19
CA ASP A 68 -86.69 -2.79 -24.48
C ASP A 68 -88.11 -3.32 -24.29
N SER A 69 -88.56 -4.01 -25.33
CA SER A 69 -89.93 -4.47 -25.44
C SER A 69 -90.05 -5.76 -24.66
N ASP A 70 -90.90 -5.76 -23.62
CA ASP A 70 -91.39 -6.95 -22.92
C ASP A 70 -92.18 -7.84 -23.90
N ILE A 71 -91.46 -8.47 -24.83
CA ILE A 71 -91.92 -9.62 -25.57
C ILE A 71 -91.89 -10.75 -24.56
N ALA A 72 -92.98 -10.87 -23.81
CA ALA A 72 -93.37 -12.12 -23.19
C ALA A 72 -93.38 -13.18 -24.31
N GLU A 73 -92.30 -13.96 -24.41
CA GLU A 73 -92.14 -15.04 -25.39
C GLU A 73 -93.10 -16.17 -25.01
N GLY A 74 -94.38 -15.92 -25.30
CA GLY A 74 -95.45 -16.86 -25.07
C GLY A 74 -95.12 -18.14 -25.81
N LYS A 75 -95.19 -19.27 -25.10
CA LYS A 75 -94.95 -20.63 -25.60
C LYS A 75 -95.94 -21.00 -26.71
N LYS A 76 -95.77 -20.40 -27.89
CA LYS A 76 -96.37 -20.82 -29.14
C LYS A 76 -95.50 -21.93 -29.72
N GLU A 77 -95.47 -23.05 -29.00
CA GLU A 77 -95.11 -24.34 -29.55
C GLU A 77 -96.18 -24.67 -30.61
N SER A 78 -95.94 -24.24 -31.84
CA SER A 78 -96.81 -24.50 -32.97
C SER A 78 -96.85 -26.01 -33.24
N PRO A 79 -98.03 -26.68 -33.17
CA PRO A 79 -98.17 -28.12 -33.41
C PRO A 79 -98.04 -28.53 -34.89
N LEU A 80 -97.09 -27.93 -35.61
CA LEU A 80 -96.82 -28.12 -37.04
C LEU A 80 -95.38 -28.59 -37.29
N LYS A 81 -94.70 -29.10 -36.26
CA LYS A 81 -93.39 -29.76 -36.38
C LYS A 81 -93.53 -31.25 -36.75
N ASP A 82 -94.69 -31.83 -36.41
CA ASP A 82 -94.94 -33.28 -36.40
C ASP A 82 -95.28 -33.86 -37.78
N ASN A 83 -94.92 -33.14 -38.86
CA ASN A 83 -95.09 -33.55 -40.26
C ASN A 83 -93.79 -33.40 -41.08
N LEU A 84 -92.64 -33.22 -40.42
CA LEU A 84 -91.34 -33.41 -41.07
C LEU A 84 -91.15 -34.89 -41.43
N SER A 85 -90.63 -35.16 -42.61
CA SER A 85 -90.16 -36.50 -42.95
C SER A 85 -89.02 -36.90 -42.02
N PRO A 86 -88.91 -38.17 -41.58
CA PRO A 86 -87.77 -38.65 -40.79
C PRO A 86 -86.40 -38.37 -41.43
N TRP A 87 -86.35 -38.21 -42.76
CA TRP A 87 -85.16 -37.77 -43.49
C TRP A 87 -84.84 -36.28 -43.32
N GLU A 88 -85.85 -35.42 -43.24
CA GLU A 88 -85.71 -33.98 -43.02
C GLU A 88 -85.30 -33.69 -41.58
N GLU A 89 -85.89 -34.39 -40.60
CA GLU A 89 -85.46 -34.34 -39.20
C GLU A 89 -83.99 -34.76 -39.05
N TRP A 90 -83.60 -35.87 -39.68
CA TRP A 90 -82.22 -36.34 -39.69
C TRP A 90 -81.26 -35.29 -40.30
N PHE A 91 -81.63 -34.69 -41.44
CA PHE A 91 -80.82 -33.68 -42.11
C PHE A 91 -80.68 -32.40 -41.26
N ILE A 92 -81.77 -31.89 -40.69
CA ILE A 92 -81.78 -30.73 -39.79
C ILE A 92 -80.97 -31.02 -38.52
N GLY A 93 -81.09 -32.23 -37.97
CA GLY A 93 -80.28 -32.69 -36.84
C GLY A 93 -78.79 -32.73 -37.17
N LYS A 94 -78.42 -33.21 -38.37
CA LYS A 94 -77.03 -33.35 -38.78
C LYS A 94 -76.37 -32.01 -39.13
N GLU A 95 -77.10 -31.08 -39.72
CA GLU A 95 -76.65 -29.70 -39.90
C GLU A 95 -76.44 -28.99 -38.54
N LYS A 96 -77.35 -29.19 -37.57
CA LYS A 96 -77.16 -28.69 -36.20
C LYS A 96 -75.91 -29.28 -35.53
N GLU A 97 -75.65 -30.59 -35.69
CA GLU A 97 -74.44 -31.25 -35.18
C GLU A 97 -73.16 -30.68 -35.81
N LEU A 98 -73.14 -30.47 -37.13
CA LEU A 98 -72.01 -29.88 -37.85
C LEU A 98 -71.75 -28.44 -37.39
N ARG A 99 -72.80 -27.63 -37.26
CA ARG A 99 -72.71 -26.25 -36.79
C ARG A 99 -72.23 -26.15 -35.34
N ALA A 100 -72.73 -27.03 -34.46
CA ALA A 100 -72.26 -27.14 -33.08
C ALA A 100 -70.78 -27.56 -33.00
N ARG A 101 -70.32 -28.48 -33.87
CA ARG A 101 -68.91 -28.85 -33.97
C ARG A 101 -68.00 -27.71 -34.44
N LEU A 102 -68.46 -26.87 -35.38
CA LEU A 102 -67.72 -25.69 -35.82
C LEU A 102 -67.64 -24.63 -34.71
N GLN A 103 -68.75 -24.37 -34.00
CA GLN A 103 -68.78 -23.46 -32.85
C GLN A 103 -67.89 -23.97 -31.69
N ALA A 104 -67.90 -25.27 -31.40
CA ALA A 104 -67.04 -25.89 -30.39
C ALA A 104 -65.55 -25.72 -30.73
N ARG A 105 -65.16 -25.90 -31.99
CA ARG A 105 -63.77 -25.66 -32.44
C ARG A 105 -63.35 -24.19 -32.30
N ALA A 106 -64.22 -23.24 -32.67
CA ALA A 106 -63.94 -21.81 -32.48
C ALA A 106 -63.81 -21.43 -30.99
N ALA A 107 -64.61 -22.02 -30.10
CA ALA A 107 -64.50 -21.86 -28.66
C ALA A 107 -63.21 -22.50 -28.09
N GLU A 108 -62.82 -23.68 -28.60
CA GLU A 108 -61.57 -24.35 -28.24
C GLU A 108 -60.35 -23.53 -28.69
N GLU A 109 -60.31 -23.04 -29.93
CA GLU A 109 -59.21 -22.23 -30.47
C GLU A 109 -59.03 -20.92 -29.68
N THR A 110 -60.12 -20.21 -29.37
CA THR A 110 -60.06 -18.97 -28.57
C THR A 110 -59.61 -19.23 -27.12
N ASN A 111 -60.07 -20.32 -26.49
CA ASN A 111 -59.59 -20.73 -25.17
C ASN A 111 -58.11 -21.11 -25.20
N VAL A 112 -57.67 -21.86 -26.21
CA VAL A 112 -56.26 -22.23 -26.43
C VAL A 112 -55.37 -21.00 -26.61
N GLN A 113 -55.84 -19.93 -27.27
CA GLN A 113 -55.09 -18.66 -27.34
C GLN A 113 -55.02 -17.95 -25.98
N LEU A 114 -56.13 -17.91 -25.23
CA LEU A 114 -56.19 -17.34 -23.88
C LEU A 114 -55.21 -18.06 -22.92
N GLU A 115 -55.21 -19.39 -22.93
CA GLU A 115 -54.30 -20.25 -22.17
C GLU A 115 -52.84 -19.99 -22.56
N LYS A 116 -52.52 -19.93 -23.86
CA LYS A 116 -51.16 -19.60 -24.35
C LYS A 116 -50.67 -18.23 -23.84
N MET A 117 -51.54 -17.22 -23.76
CA MET A 117 -51.17 -15.90 -23.22
C MET A 117 -50.97 -15.95 -21.70
N LYS A 118 -51.84 -16.64 -20.94
CA LYS A 118 -51.68 -16.87 -19.50
C LYS A 118 -50.36 -17.59 -19.18
N GLN A 119 -50.03 -18.65 -19.93
CA GLN A 119 -48.78 -19.40 -19.75
C GLN A 119 -47.53 -18.58 -20.07
N LYS A 120 -47.55 -17.76 -21.14
CA LYS A 120 -46.44 -16.82 -21.44
C LYS A 120 -46.20 -15.86 -20.27
N LEU A 121 -47.25 -15.21 -19.78
CA LEU A 121 -47.17 -14.25 -18.69
C LEU A 121 -46.66 -14.88 -17.38
N GLU A 122 -47.07 -16.11 -17.06
CA GLU A 122 -46.50 -16.78 -15.89
C GLU A 122 -45.04 -17.24 -16.13
N CYS A 123 -44.68 -17.72 -17.32
CA CYS A 123 -43.29 -18.04 -17.64
C CYS A 123 -42.38 -16.82 -17.50
N GLU A 124 -42.82 -15.63 -17.91
CA GLU A 124 -42.13 -14.37 -17.60
C GLU A 124 -42.06 -14.10 -16.10
N ARG A 125 -43.16 -14.23 -15.35
CA ARG A 125 -43.19 -14.07 -13.88
C ARG A 125 -42.25 -15.03 -13.15
N ARG A 126 -41.99 -16.22 -13.72
CA ARG A 126 -40.99 -17.19 -13.22
C ARG A 126 -39.57 -16.77 -13.62
N LYS A 127 -39.36 -16.30 -14.86
CA LYS A 127 -38.07 -15.77 -15.36
C LYS A 127 -37.59 -14.54 -14.57
N ARG A 128 -38.46 -13.54 -14.34
CA ARG A 128 -38.15 -12.32 -13.56
C ARG A 128 -37.66 -12.67 -12.16
N ARG A 129 -38.38 -13.54 -11.43
CA ARG A 129 -37.98 -14.01 -10.09
C ARG A 129 -36.66 -14.80 -10.07
N ALA A 130 -36.35 -15.56 -11.12
CA ALA A 130 -35.06 -16.24 -11.25
C ALA A 130 -33.92 -15.25 -11.52
N GLU A 131 -34.16 -14.24 -12.37
CA GLU A 131 -33.20 -13.15 -12.61
C GLU A 131 -32.98 -12.26 -11.38
N GLU A 132 -34.03 -11.92 -10.64
CA GLU A 132 -33.97 -11.18 -9.37
C GLU A 132 -33.10 -11.94 -8.36
N LYS A 133 -33.39 -13.23 -8.12
CA LYS A 133 -32.59 -14.08 -7.22
C LYS A 133 -31.14 -14.24 -7.67
N HIS A 134 -30.88 -14.26 -8.98
CA HIS A 134 -29.51 -14.24 -9.51
C HIS A 134 -28.82 -12.88 -9.28
N LYS A 135 -29.50 -11.76 -9.56
CA LYS A 135 -29.00 -10.39 -9.32
C LYS A 135 -28.69 -10.16 -7.83
N GLU A 136 -29.59 -10.54 -6.94
CA GLU A 136 -29.39 -10.55 -5.48
C GLU A 136 -28.13 -11.34 -5.08
N TRP A 137 -27.96 -12.56 -5.60
CA TRP A 137 -26.82 -13.42 -5.28
C TRP A 137 -25.50 -12.83 -5.78
N VAL A 138 -25.46 -12.30 -7.01
CA VAL A 138 -24.27 -11.62 -7.57
C VAL A 138 -23.93 -10.36 -6.77
N GLN A 139 -24.92 -9.53 -6.42
CA GLN A 139 -24.71 -8.34 -5.59
C GLN A 139 -24.21 -8.71 -4.19
N LYS A 140 -24.83 -9.70 -3.53
CA LYS A 140 -24.41 -10.19 -2.22
C LYS A 140 -22.98 -10.73 -2.24
N LYS A 141 -22.58 -11.45 -3.29
CA LYS A 141 -21.19 -11.93 -3.46
C LYS A 141 -20.19 -10.81 -3.71
N ARG A 142 -20.52 -9.83 -4.57
CA ARG A 142 -19.69 -8.64 -4.79
C ARG A 142 -19.51 -7.82 -3.51
N GLU A 143 -20.56 -7.68 -2.70
CA GLU A 143 -20.46 -6.96 -1.44
C GLU A 143 -19.71 -7.75 -0.35
N GLU A 144 -19.87 -9.07 -0.29
CA GLU A 144 -19.10 -9.92 0.61
C GLU A 144 -17.60 -9.82 0.32
N GLU A 145 -17.22 -9.88 -0.95
CA GLU A 145 -15.83 -9.68 -1.42
C GLU A 145 -15.32 -8.25 -1.12
N ARG A 146 -16.15 -7.22 -1.33
CA ARG A 146 -15.85 -5.82 -0.95
C ARG A 146 -15.57 -5.70 0.55
N ARG A 147 -16.47 -6.21 1.40
CA ARG A 147 -16.32 -6.21 2.86
C ARG A 147 -15.12 -7.04 3.33
N GLU A 148 -14.70 -8.06 2.59
CA GLU A 148 -13.46 -8.78 2.86
C GLU A 148 -12.21 -7.94 2.55
N ARG A 149 -12.18 -7.22 1.41
CA ARG A 149 -11.11 -6.27 1.08
C ARG A 149 -11.00 -5.15 2.13
N GLU A 150 -12.12 -4.53 2.49
CA GLU A 150 -12.20 -3.49 3.52
C GLU A 150 -11.64 -3.98 4.87
N ARG A 151 -11.99 -5.21 5.29
CA ARG A 151 -11.45 -5.84 6.51
C ARG A 151 -9.96 -6.15 6.43
N LYS A 152 -9.42 -6.52 5.27
CA LYS A 152 -7.98 -6.75 5.08
C LYS A 152 -7.20 -5.43 5.22
N LEU A 153 -7.64 -4.39 4.52
CA LEU A 153 -7.04 -3.05 4.59
C LEU A 153 -7.13 -2.46 6.01
N SER A 154 -8.28 -2.60 6.67
CA SER A 154 -8.46 -2.14 8.07
C SER A 154 -7.49 -2.84 9.04
N LYS A 155 -7.28 -4.15 8.90
CA LYS A 155 -6.28 -4.90 9.69
C LYS A 155 -4.85 -4.46 9.39
N GLU A 156 -4.52 -4.28 8.11
CA GLU A 156 -3.18 -3.83 7.69
C GLU A 156 -2.85 -2.43 8.23
N MET A 157 -3.82 -1.51 8.22
CA MET A 157 -3.64 -0.16 8.79
C MET A 157 -3.52 -0.19 10.31
N ALA A 158 -4.27 -1.04 11.01
CA ALA A 158 -4.13 -1.23 12.45
C ALA A 158 -2.74 -1.82 12.81
N GLU A 159 -2.27 -2.81 12.06
CA GLU A 159 -0.94 -3.42 12.24
C GLU A 159 0.21 -2.45 11.91
N LYS A 160 0.03 -1.57 10.92
CA LYS A 160 0.96 -0.46 10.66
C LYS A 160 1.01 0.51 11.84
N ALA A 161 -0.14 0.93 12.35
CA ALA A 161 -0.22 1.86 13.48
C ALA A 161 0.43 1.29 14.77
N THR A 162 0.24 0.00 15.08
CA THR A 162 0.91 -0.63 16.24
C THR A 162 2.42 -0.72 16.04
N ARG A 163 2.88 -1.12 14.85
CA ARG A 163 4.32 -1.16 14.51
C ARG A 163 4.98 0.23 14.52
N GLU A 164 4.25 1.28 14.19
CA GLU A 164 4.73 2.67 14.27
C GLU A 164 4.83 3.15 15.72
N LEU A 165 3.83 2.84 16.56
CA LEU A 165 3.87 3.11 17.99
C LEU A 165 5.02 2.36 18.70
N GLU A 166 5.26 1.10 18.35
CA GLU A 166 6.39 0.30 18.85
C GLU A 166 7.75 0.91 18.49
N LYS A 167 7.91 1.37 17.24
CA LYS A 167 9.13 2.09 16.79
C LYS A 167 9.34 3.39 17.57
N LEU A 168 8.28 4.20 17.73
CA LEU A 168 8.35 5.45 18.49
C LEU A 168 8.74 5.19 19.95
N GLN A 169 8.15 4.19 20.60
CA GLN A 169 8.57 3.80 21.96
C GLN A 169 10.02 3.33 22.03
N LEU A 170 10.52 2.60 21.02
CA LEU A 170 11.92 2.15 21.00
C LEU A 170 12.89 3.34 20.80
N GLN A 171 12.53 4.29 19.93
CA GLN A 171 13.26 5.54 19.74
C GLN A 171 13.25 6.37 21.04
N GLU A 172 12.10 6.56 21.69
CA GLU A 172 11.99 7.28 22.96
C GLU A 172 12.88 6.64 24.03
N LYS A 173 12.84 5.31 24.19
CA LYS A 173 13.70 4.56 25.12
C LYS A 173 15.20 4.73 24.81
N ALA A 174 15.58 4.85 23.53
CA ALA A 174 16.95 5.15 23.13
C ALA A 174 17.34 6.61 23.40
N GLU A 175 16.47 7.56 23.10
CA GLU A 175 16.66 8.99 23.36
C GLU A 175 16.75 9.30 24.85
N VAL A 176 15.93 8.69 25.71
CA VAL A 176 16.00 8.84 27.17
C VAL A 176 17.37 8.37 27.67
N LYS A 177 17.80 7.16 27.30
CA LYS A 177 19.13 6.63 27.65
C LYS A 177 20.27 7.51 27.14
N TYR A 178 20.15 8.08 25.94
CA TYR A 178 21.15 9.02 25.40
C TYR A 178 21.17 10.33 26.19
N LYS A 179 20.00 10.90 26.53
CA LYS A 179 19.87 12.12 27.34
C LYS A 179 20.42 11.92 28.76
N GLU A 180 20.22 10.74 29.35
CA GLU A 180 20.80 10.33 30.64
C GLU A 180 22.33 10.16 30.57
N TRP A 181 22.84 9.43 29.56
CA TRP A 181 24.27 9.28 29.32
C TRP A 181 24.96 10.63 29.12
N LEU A 182 24.34 11.55 28.36
CA LEU A 182 24.84 12.89 28.10
C LEU A 182 24.83 13.77 29.37
N LYS A 183 23.84 13.61 30.27
CA LYS A 183 23.87 14.22 31.62
C LYS A 183 25.05 13.67 32.44
N LYS A 184 25.22 12.34 32.47
CA LYS A 184 26.32 11.67 33.21
C LYS A 184 27.69 12.08 32.70
N LYS A 185 27.88 12.20 31.37
CA LYS A 185 29.13 12.67 30.78
C LYS A 185 29.44 14.14 31.09
N ARG A 186 28.44 15.04 31.01
CA ARG A 186 28.62 16.43 31.44
C ARG A 186 28.93 16.57 32.94
N ALA A 187 28.40 15.69 33.79
CA ALA A 187 28.77 15.66 35.22
C ALA A 187 30.23 15.21 35.42
N GLU A 188 30.65 14.11 34.77
CA GLU A 188 32.03 13.60 34.81
C GLU A 188 33.05 14.63 34.29
N GLU A 189 32.72 15.32 33.20
CA GLU A 189 33.53 16.41 32.62
C GLU A 189 33.59 17.62 33.56
N ALA A 190 32.45 18.05 34.12
CA ALA A 190 32.39 19.17 35.05
C ALA A 190 33.19 18.89 36.34
N GLU A 191 33.22 17.64 36.84
CA GLU A 191 34.10 17.25 37.94
C GLU A 191 35.58 17.33 37.58
N LYS A 192 35.99 16.79 36.42
CA LYS A 192 37.38 16.89 35.96
C LYS A 192 37.81 18.35 35.82
N ARG A 193 36.97 19.18 35.19
CA ARG A 193 37.21 20.62 35.02
C ARG A 193 37.24 21.39 36.35
N LYS A 194 36.50 20.96 37.38
CA LYS A 194 36.62 21.50 38.75
C LYS A 194 37.98 21.14 39.36
N LYS A 195 38.35 19.86 39.36
CA LYS A 195 39.62 19.32 39.91
C LYS A 195 40.86 19.89 39.22
N GLU A 196 40.75 20.23 37.93
CA GLU A 196 41.78 20.94 37.17
C GLU A 196 41.90 22.41 37.58
N LYS A 197 40.79 23.15 37.64
CA LYS A 197 40.76 24.56 38.07
C LYS A 197 41.15 24.76 39.53
N GLU A 198 40.92 23.77 40.38
CA GLU A 198 41.38 23.73 41.77
C GLU A 198 42.91 23.67 41.82
N LYS A 199 43.54 22.74 41.07
CA LYS A 199 45.00 22.63 40.94
C LYS A 199 45.66 23.82 40.24
N GLU A 200 44.95 24.49 39.34
CA GLU A 200 45.38 25.75 38.72
C GLU A 200 45.46 26.87 39.76
N ARG A 201 44.41 27.03 40.58
CA ARG A 201 44.36 27.99 41.69
C ARG A 201 45.35 27.68 42.81
N GLU A 202 45.57 26.41 43.12
CA GLU A 202 46.57 25.95 44.09
C GLU A 202 47.98 26.38 43.66
N LYS A 203 48.35 26.18 42.38
CA LYS A 203 49.62 26.65 41.81
C LYS A 203 49.72 28.17 41.76
N GLU A 204 48.64 28.87 41.43
CA GLU A 204 48.62 30.33 41.46
C GLU A 204 48.85 30.85 42.90
N ALA A 205 48.16 30.28 43.89
CA ALA A 205 48.35 30.60 45.29
C ALA A 205 49.78 30.29 45.78
N GLU A 206 50.36 29.14 45.38
CA GLU A 206 51.74 28.77 45.70
C GLU A 206 52.75 29.78 45.10
N LEU A 207 52.52 30.25 43.87
CA LEU A 207 53.33 31.29 43.24
C LEU A 207 53.16 32.66 43.92
N GLN A 208 51.97 33.00 44.41
CA GLN A 208 51.73 34.22 45.17
C GLN A 208 52.31 34.14 46.61
N GLU A 209 52.32 32.96 47.26
CA GLU A 209 53.05 32.78 48.51
C GLU A 209 54.54 32.95 48.28
N LYS A 210 55.12 32.29 47.26
CA LYS A 210 56.55 32.42 46.91
C LYS A 210 56.95 33.89 46.66
N LYS A 211 56.12 34.67 45.95
CA LYS A 211 56.31 36.13 45.78
C LYS A 211 56.24 36.90 47.11
N THR A 212 55.13 36.80 47.84
CA THR A 212 54.95 37.56 49.08
C THR A 212 55.95 37.16 50.18
N ARG A 213 56.42 35.91 50.19
CA ARG A 213 57.48 35.40 51.06
C ARG A 213 58.85 35.96 50.68
N SER A 214 59.19 36.01 49.39
CA SER A 214 60.44 36.65 48.95
C SER A 214 60.43 38.16 49.19
N GLU A 215 59.30 38.83 49.03
CA GLU A 215 59.12 40.24 49.39
C GLU A 215 59.29 40.51 50.89
N LYS A 216 58.74 39.65 51.77
CA LYS A 216 58.92 39.76 53.23
C LYS A 216 60.39 39.63 53.59
N ILE A 217 61.06 38.57 53.12
CA ILE A 217 62.49 38.33 53.32
C ILE A 217 63.33 39.51 52.79
N PHE A 218 62.95 40.09 51.64
CA PHE A 218 63.63 41.27 51.08
C PHE A 218 63.42 42.54 51.94
N LYS A 219 62.20 42.78 52.44
CA LYS A 219 61.88 43.91 53.33
C LYS A 219 62.60 43.77 54.68
N GLU A 220 62.64 42.57 55.24
CA GLU A 220 63.42 42.21 56.45
C GLU A 220 64.93 42.39 56.20
N TRP A 221 65.44 41.96 55.05
CA TRP A 221 66.84 42.16 54.67
C TRP A 221 67.19 43.65 54.50
N LEU A 222 66.32 44.46 53.90
CA LEU A 222 66.52 45.92 53.80
C LEU A 222 66.53 46.59 55.18
N HIS A 223 65.61 46.22 56.07
CA HIS A 223 65.58 46.71 57.45
C HIS A 223 66.85 46.32 58.20
N ASN A 224 67.23 45.04 58.17
CA ASN A 224 68.41 44.54 58.84
C ASN A 224 69.70 45.12 58.23
N ALA A 225 69.75 45.38 56.92
CA ALA A 225 70.88 46.02 56.26
C ALA A 225 71.09 47.48 56.68
N ARG A 226 70.00 48.23 56.95
CA ARG A 226 70.08 49.58 57.54
C ARG A 226 70.59 49.56 58.99
N ASN A 227 70.29 48.49 59.72
CA ASN A 227 70.65 48.32 61.12
C ASN A 227 71.97 47.56 61.35
N LYS A 228 72.72 47.23 60.30
CA LYS A 228 74.07 46.63 60.43
C LYS A 228 75.04 47.68 60.99
N PRO A 229 75.81 47.38 62.04
CA PRO A 229 76.95 48.22 62.41
C PRO A 229 77.90 48.28 61.21
N ARG A 230 78.45 49.47 60.90
CA ARG A 230 79.40 49.63 59.79
C ARG A 230 80.59 48.70 60.00
N PRO A 231 80.91 47.78 59.07
CA PRO A 231 82.14 47.02 59.14
C PRO A 231 83.33 47.98 59.15
N VAL A 232 84.20 47.84 60.15
CA VAL A 232 85.48 48.56 60.18
C VAL A 232 86.33 48.07 59.01
N LEU A 233 87.01 48.99 58.32
CA LEU A 233 87.79 48.72 57.12
C LEU A 233 89.12 48.01 57.43
N ASN A 234 89.05 46.79 57.97
CA ASN A 234 90.19 45.88 58.01
C ASN A 234 90.32 45.20 56.65
N GLY A 235 91.34 45.60 55.89
CA GLY A 235 91.57 45.07 54.54
C GLY A 235 92.08 43.63 54.55
N TYR A 236 91.68 42.87 53.52
CA TYR A 236 92.44 41.70 53.07
C TYR A 236 92.80 41.93 51.60
N GLY A 237 94.08 42.15 51.33
CA GLY A 237 94.54 42.52 50.00
C GLY A 237 94.46 41.35 49.02
N PHE A 238 93.86 41.57 47.86
CA PHE A 238 94.07 40.71 46.69
C PHE A 238 95.29 41.25 45.92
N PRO A 239 96.47 40.60 45.97
CA PRO A 239 97.68 41.14 45.37
C PRO A 239 97.61 41.00 43.84
N CYS A 240 97.54 42.13 43.14
CA CYS A 240 97.67 42.20 41.68
C CYS A 240 99.13 41.96 41.26
N GLY A 241 99.60 40.71 41.41
CA GLY A 241 100.93 40.25 41.04
C GLY A 241 101.00 39.88 39.56
N LYS A 242 101.96 40.47 38.83
CA LYS A 242 102.13 40.24 37.38
C LYS A 242 103.14 39.12 37.15
N THR A 243 102.72 38.03 36.51
CA THR A 243 103.63 37.04 35.91
C THR A 243 103.20 36.75 34.47
N THR A 244 103.90 37.36 33.52
CA THR A 244 103.73 37.07 32.10
C THR A 244 104.34 35.71 31.77
N GLY A 245 103.50 34.76 31.41
CA GLY A 245 103.87 33.40 30.97
C GLY A 245 102.61 32.63 30.61
N CYS A 246 102.67 31.75 29.61
CA CYS A 246 101.48 31.09 29.07
C CYS A 246 100.82 30.16 30.09
N ALA A 247 99.75 30.64 30.73
CA ALA A 247 98.74 29.80 31.35
C ALA A 247 97.76 29.33 30.27
N ASP A 248 98.18 28.39 29.42
CA ASP A 248 97.26 27.65 28.57
C ASP A 248 96.21 26.97 29.46
N GLY A 249 94.93 27.16 29.11
CA GLY A 249 93.81 26.97 30.03
C GLY A 249 93.48 25.52 30.35
N ASN A 250 94.26 24.86 31.21
CA ASN A 250 93.89 23.60 31.88
C ASN A 250 94.66 23.39 33.20
N LEU A 251 94.15 23.96 34.29
CA LEU A 251 94.49 23.54 35.67
C LEU A 251 93.59 22.40 36.18
N TYR A 252 93.00 21.63 35.26
CA TYR A 252 92.33 20.37 35.55
C TYR A 252 93.21 19.20 35.07
N PRO A 253 93.44 18.16 35.88
CA PRO A 253 94.11 16.96 35.40
C PRO A 253 93.28 16.32 34.28
N VAL A 254 93.95 15.88 33.21
CA VAL A 254 93.30 15.24 32.05
C VAL A 254 92.46 14.06 32.55
N PRO A 255 91.14 14.02 32.27
CA PRO A 255 90.28 12.93 32.73
C PRO A 255 90.78 11.57 32.19
N ALA A 256 91.13 10.67 33.11
CA ALA A 256 91.69 9.35 32.77
C ALA A 256 90.70 8.40 32.05
N TYR A 257 89.45 8.83 31.86
CA TYR A 257 88.41 8.09 31.14
C TYR A 257 87.55 9.05 30.31
N CYS A 258 87.72 9.00 28.99
CA CYS A 258 86.77 9.57 28.03
C CYS A 258 85.84 8.44 27.57
N ASN A 259 84.52 8.60 27.76
CA ASN A 259 83.53 7.65 27.24
C ASN A 259 83.61 7.59 25.70
N PRO A 260 83.98 6.44 25.09
CA PRO A 260 84.19 6.35 23.65
C PRO A 260 82.88 6.30 22.85
N ILE A 261 81.73 6.18 23.51
CA ILE A 261 80.41 6.27 22.88
C ILE A 261 80.02 7.75 22.84
N PRO A 262 80.01 8.41 21.66
CA PRO A 262 79.53 9.79 21.57
C PRO A 262 78.06 9.84 22.02
N TRP A 263 77.72 10.87 22.80
CA TRP A 263 76.40 11.07 23.39
C TRP A 263 75.33 11.13 22.29
N LYS A 264 74.70 10.00 21.98
CA LYS A 264 73.61 9.94 21.01
C LYS A 264 72.46 10.81 21.53
N PRO A 265 71.93 11.77 20.73
CA PRO A 265 70.75 12.51 21.11
C PRO A 265 69.64 11.55 21.51
N VAL A 266 69.04 11.76 22.70
CA VAL A 266 67.91 10.94 23.16
C VAL A 266 66.81 11.07 22.11
N HIS A 267 66.38 9.94 21.54
CA HIS A 267 65.40 9.94 20.46
C HIS A 267 64.03 10.32 21.04
N VAL A 268 63.75 11.62 21.08
CA VAL A 268 62.42 12.15 21.37
C VAL A 268 61.49 11.57 20.30
N PRO A 269 60.44 10.81 20.67
CA PRO A 269 59.44 10.40 19.70
C PRO A 269 58.71 11.68 19.22
N PRO A 270 58.39 11.80 17.91
CA PRO A 270 57.68 12.98 17.42
C PRO A 270 56.37 13.14 18.21
N PRO A 271 55.96 14.38 18.54
CA PRO A 271 54.69 14.62 19.21
C PRO A 271 53.59 14.00 18.37
N LYS A 272 52.68 13.26 19.02
CA LYS A 272 51.59 12.58 18.32
C LYS A 272 50.67 13.65 17.74
N GLU A 273 50.70 13.79 16.42
CA GLU A 273 49.69 14.54 15.69
C GLU A 273 48.32 13.93 16.02
N ASP A 274 47.43 14.72 16.63
CA ASP A 274 46.08 14.26 16.94
C ASP A 274 45.34 14.00 15.62
N SER A 275 45.21 12.72 15.31
CA SER A 275 44.62 12.22 14.06
C SER A 275 43.14 12.56 14.00
N VAL A 276 42.83 13.77 13.51
CA VAL A 276 41.49 14.19 13.13
C VAL A 276 40.94 13.15 12.16
N LEU A 277 39.80 12.55 12.51
CA LEU A 277 39.27 11.32 11.90
C LEU A 277 38.83 11.52 10.44
N THR A 278 39.79 11.57 9.52
CA THR A 278 39.56 11.50 8.09
C THR A 278 39.22 10.07 7.70
N MET A 279 38.01 9.87 7.18
CA MET A 279 37.47 8.55 6.83
C MET A 279 38.30 7.88 5.73
N LYS A 280 39.17 6.92 6.08
CA LYS A 280 39.79 6.00 5.13
C LYS A 280 39.43 4.54 5.43
N LYS A 281 39.11 3.82 4.35
CA LYS A 281 38.57 2.45 4.38
C LYS A 281 39.64 1.47 4.85
N ARG A 282 39.24 0.52 5.70
CA ARG A 282 40.10 -0.55 6.21
C ARG A 282 40.36 -1.58 5.10
N PRO A 283 41.61 -1.84 4.68
CA PRO A 283 41.92 -3.04 3.90
C PRO A 283 41.82 -4.24 4.84
N VAL A 284 40.76 -5.04 4.69
CA VAL A 284 40.62 -6.28 5.45
C VAL A 284 41.49 -7.34 4.80
N SER A 285 42.55 -7.76 5.48
CA SER A 285 43.29 -8.97 5.12
C SER A 285 42.42 -10.19 5.46
N CYS A 286 41.74 -10.72 4.46
CA CYS A 286 41.15 -12.06 4.50
C CYS A 286 42.00 -12.97 3.59
N GLN A 287 42.49 -14.08 4.14
CA GLN A 287 43.15 -15.11 3.35
C GLN A 287 42.15 -15.69 2.34
N SER A 288 42.50 -15.65 1.05
CA SER A 288 41.72 -16.31 0.01
C SER A 288 41.92 -17.83 0.12
N TYR A 289 40.99 -18.52 0.77
CA TYR A 289 40.91 -19.98 0.70
C TYR A 289 40.77 -20.40 -0.78
N VAL A 290 41.56 -21.38 -1.20
CA VAL A 290 41.59 -21.86 -2.59
C VAL A 290 40.34 -22.69 -2.84
N SER A 291 39.35 -22.09 -3.51
CA SER A 291 38.15 -22.79 -3.97
C SER A 291 38.50 -23.78 -5.07
N LEU A 292 38.49 -25.08 -4.74
CA LEU A 292 38.61 -26.15 -5.72
C LEU A 292 37.36 -26.20 -6.64
N PRO A 293 37.52 -26.53 -7.93
CA PRO A 293 36.39 -26.63 -8.85
C PRO A 293 35.52 -27.85 -8.52
N ILE A 294 34.29 -27.61 -8.04
CA ILE A 294 33.31 -28.68 -7.80
C ILE A 294 32.85 -29.27 -9.14
N VAL A 295 32.96 -30.59 -9.23
CA VAL A 295 32.58 -31.39 -10.42
C VAL A 295 31.08 -31.28 -10.72
N SER A 296 30.75 -30.97 -11.97
CA SER A 296 29.36 -30.98 -12.45
C SER A 296 28.88 -32.41 -12.68
N TYR A 297 28.04 -32.91 -11.77
CA TYR A 297 27.52 -34.28 -11.81
C TYR A 297 26.49 -34.45 -12.95
N LYS A 298 26.91 -35.06 -14.07
CA LYS A 298 26.01 -35.45 -15.16
C LYS A 298 25.23 -36.71 -14.77
N PRO A 299 23.88 -36.70 -14.75
CA PRO A 299 23.11 -37.93 -14.65
C PRO A 299 23.23 -38.73 -15.96
N LYS A 300 24.04 -39.80 -15.95
CA LYS A 300 24.24 -40.69 -17.09
C LYS A 300 23.24 -41.86 -17.02
N ASN A 301 22.21 -41.80 -17.85
CA ASN A 301 21.41 -42.97 -18.23
C ASN A 301 21.56 -43.21 -19.74
N ASN A 302 21.58 -44.49 -20.14
CA ASN A 302 22.19 -44.91 -21.40
C ASN A 302 21.25 -44.78 -22.63
N PRO A 303 21.79 -44.44 -23.81
CA PRO A 303 21.08 -44.63 -25.06
C PRO A 303 21.14 -46.12 -25.48
N TRP A 304 20.00 -46.79 -25.51
CA TRP A 304 19.86 -48.06 -26.22
C TRP A 304 19.29 -47.81 -27.62
N VAL A 305 20.14 -47.96 -28.63
CA VAL A 305 19.74 -47.92 -30.04
C VAL A 305 18.97 -49.20 -30.37
N ARG A 306 17.73 -49.06 -30.85
CA ARG A 306 17.10 -50.10 -31.69
C ARG A 306 16.09 -49.50 -32.68
N SER A 307 16.60 -49.05 -33.82
CA SER A 307 15.79 -48.88 -35.03
C SER A 307 15.26 -50.23 -35.50
N LEU A 308 14.00 -50.31 -35.95
CA LEU A 308 13.49 -51.29 -36.94
C LEU A 308 12.00 -51.06 -37.22
N SER A 309 11.61 -50.93 -38.51
CA SER A 309 10.24 -51.02 -39.10
C SER A 309 9.11 -50.11 -38.54
N GLY A 310 8.16 -49.59 -39.32
CA GLY A 310 7.95 -49.59 -40.78
C GLY A 310 6.70 -50.37 -41.24
N LYS A 311 5.82 -49.72 -42.02
CA LYS A 311 4.53 -50.22 -42.58
C LYS A 311 3.41 -50.39 -41.51
N GLN A 312 2.10 -50.33 -41.81
CA GLN A 312 1.33 -49.84 -42.97
C GLN A 312 -0.13 -49.52 -42.55
N LEU A 313 -0.94 -49.04 -43.50
CA LEU A 313 -2.38 -48.68 -43.47
C LEU A 313 -2.66 -47.22 -43.08
#